data_AF-W0T979-F1
#
_entry.id   AF-W0T979-F1
#
_cell.length_a   1.000
_cell.length_b   1.000
_cell.length_c   1.000
_cell.angle_alpha   90.00
_cell.angle_beta   90.00
_cell.angle_gamma   90.00
#
_symmetry.space_group_name_H-M   'P 1'
#
loop_
_entity.id
_entity.type
_entity.pdbx_description
1 polymer ?
#
loop_
_entity_poly.entity_id
_entity_poly.type
_entity_poly.pdbx_seq_one_letter_code
_entity_poly.pdbx_strand_id
1 'polypeptide(L)'
;MILTCWIVNIWISIVLVSAAAIDMLDVESNSLSISAEDASKEATLSEQSIFPIGRSPRSQAKTPFPAWLTQFTGLTEWPGADPPYIPLDFIDFNKIEKYEPYKEGRCNKNPRESCSFDCHKCVAHDDVHSCAKLSQTFDDGPSVHTLTLLDKLQHKTTFFTLGMNVVERPEIYHTVMERGHLIGTHTWSHPFLPSLTNEQIIAQLEWSIWAMNATGNHLPKWWRPPYGGIDNRVRSIARQFGMQAVLWDHDTLDWLAASNPFQRTESAILKDVTEWKRTSNGLILEHDGSKKTVDIAMKVNDIIGSDQMTAAQCVGGIDYIKEFKV
;
A
#
# COMPACT_ATOMS: atom_id res chain seq x y z
N MET A 1 51.90 28.83 -13.91
CA MET A 1 52.88 28.68 -15.01
C MET A 1 53.36 27.23 -14.97
N ILE A 2 52.91 26.39 -15.91
CA ILE A 2 53.71 25.95 -17.09
C ILE A 2 54.69 24.84 -16.64
N LEU A 3 54.73 23.60 -17.15
CA LEU A 3 54.33 23.03 -18.44
C LEU A 3 54.30 21.47 -18.32
N THR A 4 53.33 20.85 -18.99
CA THR A 4 53.39 19.64 -19.85
C THR A 4 54.23 18.41 -19.47
N CYS A 5 53.55 17.25 -19.41
CA CYS A 5 54.12 15.92 -19.65
C CYS A 5 53.89 15.47 -21.11
N TRP A 6 54.89 14.82 -21.68
CA TRP A 6 55.07 14.45 -23.08
C TRP A 6 54.50 13.06 -23.46
N ILE A 7 53.86 12.98 -24.65
CA ILE A 7 54.06 12.05 -25.81
C ILE A 7 54.02 10.52 -25.53
N VAL A 8 52.97 9.75 -25.93
CA VAL A 8 52.53 9.18 -27.25
C VAL A 8 53.21 7.85 -27.67
N ASN A 9 52.42 6.78 -27.89
CA ASN A 9 52.37 5.95 -29.13
C ASN A 9 51.32 4.80 -29.01
N ILE A 10 50.26 4.78 -29.84
CA ILE A 10 50.00 3.92 -31.04
C ILE A 10 49.67 2.46 -30.65
N TRP A 11 48.50 1.89 -30.98
CA TRP A 11 48.19 1.20 -32.25
C TRP A 11 46.69 1.17 -32.62
N ILE A 12 46.47 1.29 -33.93
CA ILE A 12 45.22 1.28 -34.71
C ILE A 12 44.92 -0.15 -35.19
N SER A 13 43.65 -0.55 -35.28
CA SER A 13 43.13 -1.30 -36.42
C SER A 13 41.60 -1.19 -36.54
N ILE A 14 41.21 -0.76 -37.74
CA ILE A 14 39.90 -0.54 -38.34
C ILE A 14 39.53 -1.81 -39.13
N VAL A 15 38.25 -2.22 -39.19
CA VAL A 15 37.55 -2.59 -40.45
C VAL A 15 36.02 -2.43 -40.26
N LEU A 16 35.43 -1.69 -41.19
CA LEU A 16 34.01 -1.48 -41.52
C LEU A 16 33.80 -2.03 -42.95
N VAL A 17 32.55 -2.03 -43.45
CA VAL A 17 32.04 -2.27 -44.86
C VAL A 17 31.29 -3.61 -45.00
N SER A 18 30.09 -3.76 -45.59
CA SER A 18 29.05 -2.86 -46.16
C SER A 18 27.79 -3.67 -46.51
N ALA A 19 26.69 -2.97 -46.80
CA ALA A 19 25.37 -3.47 -47.24
C ALA A 19 25.21 -3.63 -48.77
N ALA A 20 24.25 -4.48 -49.20
CA ALA A 20 23.37 -4.41 -50.39
C ALA A 20 22.50 -5.70 -50.42
N ALA A 21 21.16 -5.69 -50.28
CA ALA A 21 20.08 -5.41 -51.25
C ALA A 21 19.95 -6.40 -52.42
N ILE A 22 18.78 -7.07 -52.57
CA ILE A 22 17.92 -7.18 -53.78
C ILE A 22 16.63 -8.01 -53.50
N ASP A 23 15.59 -7.62 -54.24
CA ASP A 23 14.12 -7.80 -54.22
C ASP A 23 13.44 -9.18 -54.33
N MET A 24 12.19 -9.16 -53.85
CA MET A 24 10.89 -9.70 -54.34
C MET A 24 10.76 -11.10 -54.98
N LEU A 25 9.77 -11.86 -54.50
CA LEU A 25 8.58 -12.27 -55.28
C LEU A 25 7.46 -12.83 -54.37
N ASP A 26 6.22 -12.52 -54.75
CA ASP A 26 4.91 -12.83 -54.13
C ASP A 26 4.55 -14.33 -54.02
N VAL A 27 3.76 -14.71 -53.00
CA VAL A 27 2.60 -15.64 -53.14
C VAL A 27 1.52 -15.28 -52.10
N GLU A 28 0.27 -15.43 -52.54
CA GLU A 28 -1.00 -14.85 -52.12
C GLU A 28 -1.60 -15.26 -50.76
N SER A 29 -2.55 -14.40 -50.39
CA SER A 29 -3.61 -14.48 -49.39
C SER A 29 -4.36 -15.81 -49.29
N ASN A 30 -4.75 -16.16 -48.06
CA ASN A 30 -6.10 -16.68 -47.85
C ASN A 30 -6.67 -16.19 -46.52
N SER A 31 -7.71 -15.36 -46.65
CA SER A 31 -8.54 -14.82 -45.59
C SER A 31 -9.65 -15.83 -45.24
N LEU A 32 -9.82 -16.14 -43.96
CA LEU A 32 -11.09 -16.66 -43.44
C LEU A 32 -11.45 -15.89 -42.16
N SER A 33 -12.39 -14.97 -42.35
CA SER A 33 -13.20 -14.33 -41.33
C SER A 33 -14.11 -15.35 -40.65
N ILE A 34 -14.14 -15.37 -39.32
CA ILE A 34 -15.29 -15.86 -38.56
C ILE A 34 -15.66 -14.79 -37.54
N SER A 35 -16.92 -14.37 -37.66
CA SER A 35 -17.63 -13.33 -36.96
C SER A 35 -17.87 -13.65 -35.49
N ALA A 36 -17.96 -12.59 -34.69
CA ALA A 36 -18.54 -12.59 -33.36
C ALA A 36 -20.04 -12.88 -33.44
N GLU A 37 -20.49 -13.92 -32.75
CA GLU A 37 -21.79 -14.11 -32.11
C GLU A 37 -21.81 -15.51 -31.47
N ASP A 38 -22.58 -15.69 -30.39
CA ASP A 38 -22.74 -16.91 -29.58
C ASP A 38 -21.65 -17.26 -28.55
N ALA A 39 -21.62 -16.48 -27.46
CA ALA A 39 -21.15 -16.94 -26.16
C ALA A 39 -22.19 -16.59 -25.08
N SER A 40 -23.37 -17.20 -25.17
CA SER A 40 -24.33 -17.26 -24.07
C SER A 40 -24.95 -18.66 -24.04
N LYS A 41 -24.48 -19.50 -23.11
CA LYS A 41 -25.28 -20.48 -22.33
C LYS A 41 -24.39 -21.46 -21.57
N GLU A 42 -24.83 -21.70 -20.33
CA GLU A 42 -24.66 -22.93 -19.53
C GLU A 42 -23.30 -23.21 -18.86
N ALA A 43 -23.27 -22.91 -17.56
CA ALA A 43 -22.67 -23.79 -16.54
C ALA A 43 -23.34 -23.54 -15.17
N THR A 44 -24.55 -24.06 -14.98
CA THR A 44 -25.19 -24.26 -13.67
C THR A 44 -24.98 -25.70 -13.23
N LEU A 45 -23.99 -25.99 -12.39
CA LEU A 45 -23.93 -27.22 -11.59
C LEU A 45 -23.07 -27.00 -10.32
N SER A 46 -23.71 -26.96 -9.16
CA SER A 46 -23.42 -27.86 -8.02
C SER A 46 -24.09 -27.38 -6.73
N GLU A 47 -25.33 -27.81 -6.51
CA GLU A 47 -25.81 -28.09 -5.15
C GLU A 47 -25.56 -29.57 -4.88
N GLN A 48 -24.74 -29.88 -3.89
CA GLN A 48 -24.91 -30.96 -2.90
C GLN A 48 -23.60 -31.20 -2.15
N SER A 49 -23.50 -30.66 -0.94
CA SER A 49 -22.77 -31.35 0.13
C SER A 49 -23.52 -31.13 1.45
N ILE A 50 -24.03 -32.24 1.99
CA ILE A 50 -24.68 -32.31 3.29
C ILE A 50 -23.63 -32.86 4.27
N PHE A 51 -23.22 -32.03 5.24
CA PHE A 51 -22.59 -32.47 6.49
C PHE A 51 -23.23 -31.71 7.65
N PRO A 52 -23.48 -32.35 8.81
CA PRO A 52 -24.26 -31.75 9.88
C PRO A 52 -23.39 -31.13 11.00
N ILE A 53 -23.97 -30.12 11.67
CA ILE A 53 -23.62 -29.53 12.97
C ILE A 53 -22.38 -28.62 13.06
N GLY A 54 -22.65 -27.33 13.16
CA GLY A 54 -21.77 -26.31 13.73
C GLY A 54 -22.38 -24.93 13.49
N ARG A 55 -22.62 -24.16 14.55
CA ARG A 55 -23.29 -22.84 14.51
C ARG A 55 -22.78 -21.98 13.33
N SER A 56 -23.72 -21.44 12.56
CA SER A 56 -23.48 -20.29 11.67
C SER A 56 -22.66 -19.24 12.44
N PRO A 57 -21.56 -18.71 11.88
CA PRO A 57 -20.89 -17.56 12.47
C PRO A 57 -21.95 -16.46 12.58
N ARG A 58 -22.15 -15.92 13.79
CA ARG A 58 -22.92 -14.66 13.93
C ARG A 58 -22.42 -13.73 12.84
N SER A 59 -23.33 -13.18 12.02
CA SER A 59 -23.00 -12.10 11.11
C SER A 59 -22.18 -11.08 11.90
N GLN A 60 -20.90 -10.91 11.55
CA GLN A 60 -20.03 -9.92 12.18
C GLN A 60 -20.72 -8.57 12.03
N ALA A 61 -21.07 -7.96 13.16
CA ALA A 61 -21.80 -6.71 13.14
C ALA A 61 -20.81 -5.61 12.80
N LYS A 62 -20.99 -4.98 11.63
CA LYS A 62 -20.24 -3.79 11.23
C LYS A 62 -20.29 -2.73 12.32
N THR A 63 -19.29 -1.86 12.37
CA THR A 63 -19.30 -0.68 13.25
C THR A 63 -20.55 0.16 12.96
N PRO A 64 -21.44 0.39 13.93
CA PRO A 64 -22.59 1.25 13.73
C PRO A 64 -22.16 2.67 13.38
N PHE A 65 -22.90 3.35 12.52
CA PHE A 65 -22.66 4.77 12.26
C PHE A 65 -22.99 5.58 13.51
N PRO A 66 -22.02 6.28 14.13
CA PRO A 66 -22.22 6.84 15.46
C PRO A 66 -23.03 8.14 15.43
N ALA A 67 -23.83 8.38 16.47
CA ALA A 67 -24.71 9.54 16.56
C ALA A 67 -23.95 10.88 16.46
N TRP A 68 -22.73 10.96 17.00
CA TRP A 68 -21.90 12.17 16.89
C TRP A 68 -21.52 12.48 15.44
N LEU A 69 -21.27 11.44 14.63
CA LEU A 69 -20.92 11.62 13.22
C LEU A 69 -22.15 11.99 12.40
N THR A 70 -23.33 11.49 12.77
CA THR A 70 -24.61 11.95 12.20
C THR A 70 -24.85 13.41 12.51
N GLN A 71 -24.65 13.83 13.77
CA GLN A 71 -24.81 15.24 14.15
C GLN A 71 -23.81 16.14 13.40
N PHE A 72 -22.60 15.65 13.16
CA PHE A 72 -21.54 16.40 12.49
C PHE A 72 -21.74 16.50 10.97
N THR A 73 -22.12 15.40 10.31
CA THR A 73 -22.16 15.30 8.84
C THR A 73 -23.56 15.37 8.25
N GLY A 74 -24.60 15.12 9.04
CA GLY A 74 -25.96 14.89 8.57
C GLY A 74 -26.20 13.52 7.93
N LEU A 75 -25.18 12.66 7.84
CA LEU A 75 -25.28 11.31 7.26
C LEU A 75 -25.69 10.28 8.31
N THR A 76 -26.21 9.14 7.84
CA THR A 76 -26.67 8.04 8.71
C THR A 76 -26.01 6.70 8.39
N GLU A 77 -25.12 6.67 7.41
CA GLU A 77 -24.43 5.47 6.95
C GLU A 77 -23.01 5.79 6.49
N TRP A 78 -22.14 4.80 6.60
CA TRP A 78 -20.77 4.90 6.10
C TRP A 78 -20.76 4.98 4.58
N PRO A 79 -19.92 5.85 3.98
CA PRO A 79 -19.93 6.07 2.54
C PRO A 79 -19.36 4.86 1.76
N GLY A 80 -19.56 4.87 0.44
CA GLY A 80 -18.88 3.96 -0.48
C GLY A 80 -17.40 4.30 -0.65
N ALA A 81 -16.79 3.76 -1.72
CA ALA A 81 -15.35 3.95 -1.99
C ALA A 81 -14.95 5.41 -2.25
N ASP A 82 -15.87 6.25 -2.72
CA ASP A 82 -15.63 7.68 -2.93
C ASP A 82 -16.39 8.48 -1.86
N PRO A 83 -15.79 8.73 -0.69
CA PRO A 83 -16.47 9.38 0.40
C PRO A 83 -16.67 10.88 0.12
N PRO A 84 -17.77 11.48 0.61
CA PRO A 84 -18.00 12.91 0.44
C PRO A 84 -16.99 13.71 1.26
N TYR A 85 -16.52 14.82 0.71
CA TYR A 85 -15.71 15.79 1.46
C TYR A 85 -16.58 16.54 2.46
N ILE A 86 -16.17 16.52 3.73
CA ILE A 86 -16.79 17.28 4.80
C ILE A 86 -15.81 18.37 5.26
N PRO A 87 -16.13 19.67 5.10
CA PRO A 87 -15.21 20.73 5.50
C PRO A 87 -14.84 20.69 6.99
N LEU A 88 -13.53 20.80 7.27
CA LEU A 88 -12.98 20.88 8.62
C LEU A 88 -12.28 22.22 8.80
N ASP A 89 -12.66 22.97 9.85
CA ASP A 89 -12.17 24.34 10.09
C ASP A 89 -10.64 24.45 10.24
N PHE A 90 -9.97 23.36 10.61
CA PHE A 90 -8.52 23.34 10.76
C PHE A 90 -7.76 23.09 9.44
N ILE A 91 -8.47 22.74 8.35
CA ILE A 91 -7.86 22.54 7.04
C ILE A 91 -7.70 23.89 6.34
N ASP A 92 -6.44 24.27 6.13
CA ASP A 92 -6.02 25.48 5.45
C ASP A 92 -5.47 25.15 4.06
N PHE A 93 -6.29 25.41 3.04
CA PHE A 93 -5.93 25.17 1.64
C PHE A 93 -4.73 26.04 1.18
N ASN A 94 -4.43 27.15 1.85
CA ASN A 94 -3.28 27.98 1.51
C ASN A 94 -1.94 27.35 1.91
N LYS A 95 -1.97 26.38 2.82
CA LYS A 95 -0.80 25.60 3.24
C LYS A 95 -0.59 24.33 2.41
N ILE A 96 -1.47 24.07 1.45
CA ILE A 96 -1.34 22.93 0.56
C ILE A 96 -0.37 23.28 -0.57
N GLU A 97 0.67 22.46 -0.71
CA GLU A 97 1.67 22.63 -1.76
C GLU A 97 1.04 22.48 -3.15
N LYS A 98 1.45 23.35 -4.09
CA LYS A 98 0.83 23.47 -5.41
C LYS A 98 1.52 22.58 -6.42
N TYR A 99 1.05 21.34 -6.54
CA TYR A 99 1.44 20.41 -7.59
C TYR A 99 0.21 19.90 -8.35
N GLU A 100 0.34 19.76 -9.66
CA GLU A 100 -0.73 19.24 -10.51
C GLU A 100 -0.97 17.75 -10.22
N PRO A 101 -2.24 17.31 -10.17
CA PRO A 101 -2.57 15.90 -10.05
C PRO A 101 -1.99 15.08 -11.21
N TYR A 102 -1.54 13.86 -10.91
CA TYR A 102 -1.03 12.93 -11.92
C TYR A 102 -1.52 11.50 -11.64
N LYS A 103 -1.59 10.70 -12.71
CA LYS A 103 -1.97 9.27 -12.61
C LYS A 103 -0.76 8.41 -12.27
N GLU A 104 -1.00 7.29 -11.61
CA GLU A 104 0.02 6.28 -11.33
C GLU A 104 0.85 5.94 -12.58
N GLY A 105 2.16 5.80 -12.40
CA GLY A 105 3.11 5.52 -13.49
C GLY A 105 3.38 6.69 -14.45
N ARG A 106 2.79 7.88 -14.27
CA ARG A 106 3.01 9.06 -15.11
C ARG A 106 4.05 10.04 -14.55
N CYS A 107 5.20 9.53 -14.15
CA CYS A 107 6.23 10.30 -13.47
C CYS A 107 6.89 11.41 -14.31
N ASN A 108 6.79 11.33 -15.63
CA ASN A 108 7.23 12.39 -16.53
C ASN A 108 6.44 13.71 -16.37
N LYS A 109 5.24 13.64 -15.80
CA LYS A 109 4.41 14.82 -15.49
C LYS A 109 4.62 15.35 -14.07
N ASN A 110 5.34 14.60 -13.23
CA ASN A 110 5.55 14.93 -11.84
C ASN A 110 6.98 15.46 -11.62
N PRO A 111 7.17 16.76 -11.35
CA PRO A 111 8.50 17.34 -11.18
C PRO A 111 9.23 16.72 -9.98
N ARG A 112 10.58 16.67 -10.02
CA ARG A 112 11.37 16.07 -8.91
C ARG A 112 11.20 16.83 -7.60
N GLU A 113 10.98 18.13 -7.71
CA GLU A 113 10.77 19.06 -6.61
C GLU A 113 9.49 18.77 -5.81
N SER A 114 8.54 18.04 -6.38
CA SER A 114 7.36 17.56 -5.64
C SER A 114 7.71 16.56 -4.54
N CYS A 115 8.95 16.05 -4.54
CA CYS A 115 9.41 15.00 -3.63
C CYS A 115 8.47 13.80 -3.62
N SER A 116 8.13 13.26 -4.79
CA SER A 116 7.31 12.06 -4.88
C SER A 116 8.10 10.79 -4.56
N PHE A 117 7.52 9.92 -3.71
CA PHE A 117 8.11 8.63 -3.39
C PHE A 117 7.91 7.61 -4.51
N ASP A 118 6.70 7.49 -5.05
CA ASP A 118 6.38 6.58 -6.16
C ASP A 118 7.24 6.85 -7.41
N CYS A 119 7.46 8.13 -7.74
CA CYS A 119 8.21 8.50 -8.95
C CYS A 119 9.71 8.65 -8.75
N HIS A 120 10.13 9.26 -7.64
CA HIS A 120 11.52 9.68 -7.45
C HIS A 120 12.18 9.05 -6.24
N LYS A 121 11.47 8.17 -5.52
CA LYS A 121 11.89 7.61 -4.22
C LYS A 121 12.30 8.70 -3.23
N CYS A 122 11.69 9.88 -3.36
CA CYS A 122 11.96 11.00 -2.48
C CYS A 122 11.20 10.84 -1.17
N VAL A 123 11.94 11.02 -0.08
CA VAL A 123 11.46 10.92 1.29
C VAL A 123 11.66 12.26 1.97
N ALA A 124 10.60 12.80 2.59
CA ALA A 124 10.68 14.03 3.35
C ALA A 124 11.31 13.76 4.74
N HIS A 125 11.82 14.81 5.37
CA HIS A 125 12.55 14.70 6.64
C HIS A 125 11.78 14.04 7.80
N ASP A 126 10.45 14.12 7.77
CA ASP A 126 9.52 13.62 8.80
C ASP A 126 8.80 12.33 8.39
N ASP A 127 9.10 11.79 7.20
CA ASP A 127 8.61 10.49 6.77
C ASP A 127 9.44 9.38 7.45
N VAL A 128 8.75 8.38 7.97
CA VAL A 128 9.40 7.16 8.47
C VAL A 128 9.54 6.20 7.30
N HIS A 129 10.75 6.02 6.77
CA HIS A 129 10.99 5.06 5.68
C HIS A 129 11.85 3.87 6.10
N SER A 130 12.54 3.98 7.24
CA SER A 130 13.49 2.97 7.71
C SER A 130 13.45 2.74 9.22
N CYS A 131 14.15 1.70 9.65
CA CYS A 131 14.18 1.24 11.03
C CYS A 131 15.52 0.59 11.39
N ALA A 132 15.93 0.71 12.64
CA ALA A 132 17.15 0.09 13.15
C ALA A 132 17.12 -1.44 13.13
N LYS A 133 15.93 -2.05 13.16
CA LYS A 133 15.71 -3.49 13.02
C LYS A 133 14.89 -3.76 11.78
N LEU A 134 15.17 -4.90 11.14
CA LEU A 134 14.33 -5.37 10.05
C LEU A 134 12.92 -5.69 10.58
N SER A 135 11.91 -4.94 10.14
CA SER A 135 10.57 -4.99 10.72
C SER A 135 9.51 -5.05 9.62
N GLN A 136 8.65 -6.06 9.71
CA GLN A 136 7.51 -6.24 8.83
C GLN A 136 6.44 -5.21 9.14
N THR A 137 5.71 -4.79 8.11
CA THR A 137 4.52 -3.95 8.21
C THR A 137 3.49 -4.44 7.20
N PHE A 138 2.21 -4.32 7.54
CA PHE A 138 1.13 -4.98 6.80
C PHE A 138 0.05 -3.99 6.34
N ASP A 139 -0.22 -3.99 5.04
CA ASP A 139 -1.21 -3.11 4.41
C ASP A 139 -2.51 -3.86 4.03
N ASP A 140 -3.56 -3.09 3.78
CA ASP A 140 -4.89 -3.47 3.25
C ASP A 140 -5.87 -4.14 4.22
N GLY A 141 -5.43 -4.55 5.40
CA GLY A 141 -6.30 -5.10 6.44
C GLY A 141 -7.32 -4.10 7.02
N PRO A 142 -8.12 -4.54 8.00
CA PRO A 142 -8.21 -5.92 8.47
C PRO A 142 -8.94 -6.80 7.44
N SER A 143 -8.50 -8.04 7.30
CA SER A 143 -9.15 -9.08 6.52
C SER A 143 -9.38 -10.30 7.41
N VAL A 144 -10.16 -11.28 6.93
CA VAL A 144 -10.30 -12.57 7.64
C VAL A 144 -8.96 -13.31 7.80
N HIS A 145 -7.96 -12.99 6.98
CA HIS A 145 -6.63 -13.58 7.04
C HIS A 145 -5.71 -12.89 8.05
N THR A 146 -6.03 -11.65 8.47
CA THR A 146 -5.31 -10.94 9.54
C THR A 146 -5.25 -11.78 10.80
N LEU A 147 -6.32 -12.48 11.18
CA LEU A 147 -6.33 -13.35 12.37
C LEU A 147 -5.29 -14.48 12.28
N THR A 148 -5.16 -15.10 11.10
CA THR A 148 -4.14 -16.15 10.86
C THR A 148 -2.73 -15.59 10.99
N LEU A 149 -2.49 -14.39 10.48
CA LEU A 149 -1.21 -13.70 10.64
C LEU A 149 -0.93 -13.40 12.12
N LEU A 150 -1.90 -12.85 12.83
CA LEU A 150 -1.77 -12.52 14.26
C LEU A 150 -1.42 -13.76 15.10
N ASP A 151 -1.94 -14.94 14.78
CA ASP A 151 -1.63 -16.18 15.50
C ASP A 151 -0.17 -16.63 15.32
N LYS A 152 0.46 -16.22 14.22
CA LYS A 152 1.89 -16.48 13.96
C LYS A 152 2.79 -15.46 14.65
N LEU A 153 2.39 -14.19 14.71
CA LEU A 153 3.22 -13.11 15.23
C LEU A 153 3.39 -13.22 16.75
N GLN A 154 4.65 -13.28 17.20
CA GLN A 154 5.03 -13.30 18.62
C GLN A 154 5.65 -11.98 19.09
N HIS A 155 5.48 -10.93 18.29
CA HIS A 155 6.00 -9.59 18.52
C HIS A 155 4.98 -8.56 18.00
N LYS A 156 5.18 -7.31 18.39
CA LYS A 156 4.40 -6.19 17.87
C LYS A 156 4.93 -5.78 16.50
N THR A 157 4.04 -5.29 15.65
CA THR A 157 4.31 -4.82 14.30
C THR A 157 3.33 -3.69 13.99
N THR A 158 3.35 -3.15 12.77
CA THR A 158 2.49 -2.06 12.32
C THR A 158 1.55 -2.56 11.22
N PHE A 159 0.26 -2.33 11.41
CA PHE A 159 -0.79 -2.56 10.40
C PHE A 159 -1.29 -1.21 9.87
N PHE A 160 -1.39 -1.05 8.55
CA PHE A 160 -2.02 0.10 7.92
C PHE A 160 -3.34 -0.36 7.31
N THR A 161 -4.43 0.07 7.94
CA THR A 161 -5.76 -0.48 7.65
C THR A 161 -6.60 0.46 6.80
N LEU A 162 -7.40 -0.11 5.89
CA LEU A 162 -8.42 0.63 5.14
C LEU A 162 -9.60 0.96 6.03
N GLY A 163 -10.05 2.21 6.02
CA GLY A 163 -11.18 2.66 6.85
C GLY A 163 -12.46 1.86 6.59
N MET A 164 -12.74 1.49 5.34
CA MET A 164 -13.85 0.61 5.00
C MET A 164 -13.75 -0.75 5.70
N ASN A 165 -12.55 -1.33 5.76
CA ASN A 165 -12.31 -2.63 6.39
C ASN A 165 -12.38 -2.54 7.92
N VAL A 166 -11.95 -1.42 8.51
CA VAL A 166 -12.12 -1.14 9.96
C VAL A 166 -13.60 -1.16 10.35
N VAL A 167 -14.45 -0.49 9.56
CA VAL A 167 -15.90 -0.48 9.80
C VAL A 167 -16.53 -1.85 9.56
N GLU A 168 -16.10 -2.56 8.51
CA GLU A 168 -16.67 -3.85 8.12
C GLU A 168 -16.29 -4.98 9.10
N ARG A 169 -15.09 -4.92 9.69
CA ARG A 169 -14.50 -6.00 10.50
C ARG A 169 -14.02 -5.51 11.87
N PRO A 170 -14.89 -4.89 12.68
CA PRO A 170 -14.49 -4.29 13.94
C PRO A 170 -13.89 -5.30 14.92
N GLU A 171 -14.37 -6.54 14.94
CA GLU A 171 -13.84 -7.58 15.83
C GLU A 171 -12.39 -7.94 15.52
N ILE A 172 -12.01 -7.98 14.24
CA ILE A 172 -10.63 -8.25 13.83
C ILE A 172 -9.76 -7.03 14.17
N TYR A 173 -10.27 -5.83 13.91
CA TYR A 173 -9.60 -4.58 14.29
C TYR A 173 -9.31 -4.52 15.80
N HIS A 174 -10.30 -4.83 16.64
CA HIS A 174 -10.10 -4.94 18.08
C HIS A 174 -9.09 -6.01 18.47
N THR A 175 -9.08 -7.16 17.79
CA THR A 175 -8.08 -8.21 18.05
C THR A 175 -6.65 -7.73 17.77
N VAL A 176 -6.44 -6.95 16.70
CA VAL A 176 -5.13 -6.32 16.40
C VAL A 176 -4.73 -5.37 17.54
N MET A 177 -5.67 -4.54 18.01
CA MET A 177 -5.44 -3.61 19.13
C MET A 177 -5.15 -4.32 20.45
N GLU A 178 -5.93 -5.33 20.81
CA GLU A 178 -5.79 -6.09 22.07
C GLU A 178 -4.46 -6.84 22.15
N ARG A 179 -3.92 -7.28 21.00
CA ARG A 179 -2.57 -7.85 20.91
C ARG A 179 -1.46 -6.79 20.94
N GLY A 180 -1.84 -5.51 20.99
CA GLY A 180 -0.94 -4.37 21.19
C GLY A 180 -0.09 -4.01 19.98
N HIS A 181 -0.54 -4.37 18.77
CA HIS A 181 0.09 -3.92 17.52
C HIS A 181 -0.19 -2.44 17.28
N LEU A 182 0.71 -1.76 16.58
CA LEU A 182 0.49 -0.40 16.13
C LEU A 182 -0.45 -0.41 14.93
N ILE A 183 -1.42 0.50 14.89
CA ILE A 183 -2.35 0.63 13.77
C ILE A 183 -2.29 2.05 13.21
N GLY A 184 -1.96 2.16 11.92
CA GLY A 184 -2.09 3.38 11.13
C GLY A 184 -3.21 3.29 10.11
N THR A 185 -3.54 4.42 9.48
CA THR A 185 -4.50 4.45 8.37
C THR A 185 -3.82 4.17 7.03
N HIS A 186 -4.49 3.42 6.15
CA HIS A 186 -4.12 3.26 4.75
C HIS A 186 -5.12 3.94 3.82
N THR A 187 -5.69 5.09 4.24
CA THR A 187 -6.83 5.78 3.62
C THR A 187 -8.17 5.08 3.86
N TRP A 188 -9.25 5.61 3.27
CA TRP A 188 -10.58 5.04 3.38
C TRP A 188 -10.75 3.83 2.47
N SER A 189 -10.42 3.97 1.18
CA SER A 189 -10.72 2.98 0.14
C SER A 189 -9.58 2.66 -0.83
N HIS A 190 -8.34 3.01 -0.48
CA HIS A 190 -7.13 2.70 -1.26
C HIS A 190 -6.97 3.42 -2.63
N PRO A 191 -7.34 4.70 -2.83
CA PRO A 191 -7.05 5.37 -4.10
C PRO A 191 -5.59 5.86 -4.18
N PHE A 192 -5.10 6.03 -5.40
CA PHE A 192 -3.85 6.71 -5.68
C PHE A 192 -3.99 8.23 -5.45
N LEU A 193 -3.63 8.69 -4.24
CA LEU A 193 -3.84 10.06 -3.77
C LEU A 193 -3.31 11.16 -4.71
N PRO A 194 -2.14 11.03 -5.36
CA PRO A 194 -1.65 12.10 -6.24
C PRO A 194 -2.53 12.35 -7.48
N SER A 195 -3.45 11.44 -7.82
CA SER A 195 -4.42 11.66 -8.91
C SER A 195 -5.67 12.42 -8.50
N LEU A 196 -5.90 12.60 -7.19
CA LEU A 196 -7.12 13.16 -6.64
C LEU A 196 -7.03 14.69 -6.47
N THR A 197 -8.19 15.34 -6.34
CA THR A 197 -8.26 16.72 -5.85
C THR A 197 -7.91 16.80 -4.36
N ASN A 198 -7.63 17.99 -3.85
CA ASN A 198 -7.30 18.17 -2.44
C ASN A 198 -8.44 17.74 -1.53
N GLU A 199 -9.68 18.10 -1.87
CA GLU A 199 -10.90 17.70 -1.17
C GLU A 199 -11.07 16.18 -1.11
N GLN A 200 -10.79 15.49 -2.22
CA GLN A 200 -10.86 14.03 -2.28
C GLN A 200 -9.77 13.37 -1.42
N ILE A 201 -8.55 13.91 -1.39
CA ILE A 201 -7.49 13.42 -0.49
C ILE A 201 -7.92 13.63 0.97
N ILE A 202 -8.45 14.80 1.30
CA ILE A 202 -8.96 15.12 2.64
C ILE A 202 -10.06 14.12 3.03
N ALA A 203 -11.04 13.88 2.14
CA ALA A 203 -12.12 12.92 2.36
C ALA A 203 -11.60 11.50 2.64
N GLN A 204 -10.60 11.05 1.89
CA GLN A 204 -9.99 9.73 2.08
C GLN A 204 -9.31 9.56 3.45
N LEU A 205 -8.68 10.62 3.95
CA LEU A 205 -8.02 10.59 5.26
C LEU A 205 -9.03 10.77 6.40
N GLU A 206 -9.94 11.74 6.31
CA GLU A 206 -10.88 12.08 7.38
C GLU A 206 -11.83 10.93 7.69
N TRP A 207 -12.38 10.27 6.66
CA TRP A 207 -13.30 9.15 6.86
C TRP A 207 -12.62 7.93 7.45
N SER A 208 -11.35 7.70 7.11
CA SER A 208 -10.54 6.66 7.73
C SER A 208 -10.25 6.97 9.20
N ILE A 209 -9.90 8.22 9.53
CA ILE A 209 -9.71 8.68 10.92
C ILE A 209 -10.99 8.51 11.74
N TRP A 210 -12.15 8.88 11.20
CA TRP A 210 -13.43 8.73 11.90
C TRP A 210 -13.84 7.28 12.10
N ALA A 211 -13.57 6.39 11.14
CA ALA A 211 -13.75 4.97 11.33
C ALA A 211 -12.87 4.41 12.45
N MET A 212 -11.59 4.78 12.47
CA MET A 212 -10.67 4.35 13.53
C MET A 212 -11.09 4.89 14.91
N ASN A 213 -11.63 6.11 14.98
CA ASN A 213 -12.19 6.65 16.22
C ASN A 213 -13.47 5.91 16.64
N ALA A 214 -14.43 5.75 15.72
CA ALA A 214 -15.72 5.11 16.01
C ALA A 214 -15.59 3.63 16.40
N THR A 215 -14.64 2.92 15.80
CA THR A 215 -14.39 1.51 16.07
C THR A 215 -13.41 1.33 17.22
N GLY A 216 -12.26 2.00 17.19
CA GLY A 216 -11.13 1.77 18.09
C GLY A 216 -10.96 2.78 19.22
N ASN A 217 -11.72 3.88 19.25
CA ASN A 217 -11.54 4.96 20.22
C ASN A 217 -10.13 5.56 20.21
N HIS A 218 -9.52 5.72 19.04
CA HIS A 218 -8.24 6.40 18.89
C HIS A 218 -8.13 7.20 17.59
N LEU A 219 -7.15 8.10 17.54
CA LEU A 219 -6.78 8.87 16.36
C LEU A 219 -5.38 8.44 15.87
N PRO A 220 -5.24 8.01 14.60
CA PRO A 220 -3.97 7.54 14.08
C PRO A 220 -2.92 8.65 14.07
N LYS A 221 -1.70 8.32 14.53
CA LYS A 221 -0.51 9.16 14.28
C LYS A 221 0.16 8.82 12.96
N TRP A 222 0.01 7.58 12.51
CA TRP A 222 0.74 7.00 11.40
C TRP A 222 -0.22 6.71 10.25
N TRP A 223 0.26 6.95 9.04
CA TRP A 223 -0.47 6.56 7.84
C TRP A 223 0.51 6.07 6.78
N ARG A 224 0.01 5.26 5.85
CA ARG A 224 0.76 4.86 4.66
C ARG A 224 0.00 5.22 3.41
N PRO A 225 0.63 5.87 2.42
CA PRO A 225 -0.02 6.15 1.14
C PRO A 225 -0.16 4.88 0.30
N PRO A 226 -1.37 4.55 -0.20
CA PRO A 226 -1.55 3.53 -1.23
C PRO A 226 -0.57 3.71 -2.38
N TYR A 227 -0.01 2.60 -2.88
CA TYR A 227 0.98 2.58 -3.97
C TYR A 227 2.30 3.31 -3.68
N GLY A 228 2.52 3.79 -2.45
CA GLY A 228 3.59 4.75 -2.17
C GLY A 228 3.34 6.11 -2.84
N GLY A 229 2.09 6.36 -3.28
CA GLY A 229 1.65 7.56 -3.98
C GLY A 229 1.58 8.75 -3.06
N ILE A 230 2.71 9.43 -2.88
CA ILE A 230 2.82 10.59 -2.02
C ILE A 230 3.80 11.59 -2.62
N ASP A 231 3.36 12.84 -2.72
CA ASP A 231 4.17 14.02 -3.02
C ASP A 231 4.00 15.06 -1.90
N ASN A 232 4.65 16.22 -2.04
CA ASN A 232 4.56 17.29 -1.05
C ASN A 232 3.14 17.87 -0.91
N ARG A 233 2.30 17.79 -1.96
CA ARG A 233 0.88 18.18 -1.88
C ARG A 233 0.13 17.23 -0.95
N VAL A 234 0.25 15.93 -1.17
CA VAL A 234 -0.38 14.91 -0.30
C VAL A 234 0.16 15.00 1.14
N ARG A 235 1.48 15.16 1.32
CA ARG A 235 2.08 15.35 2.67
C ARG A 235 1.51 16.57 3.38
N SER A 236 1.38 17.69 2.68
CA SER A 236 0.87 18.94 3.27
C SER A 236 -0.56 18.79 3.79
N ILE A 237 -1.38 17.92 3.18
CA ILE A 237 -2.73 17.59 3.66
C ILE A 237 -2.64 16.67 4.88
N ALA A 238 -1.92 15.56 4.80
CA ALA A 238 -1.83 14.60 5.91
C ALA A 238 -1.24 15.21 7.19
N ARG A 239 -0.29 16.14 7.07
CA ARG A 239 0.29 16.88 8.20
C ARG A 239 -0.73 17.75 8.94
N GLN A 240 -1.77 18.24 8.26
CA GLN A 240 -2.82 19.04 8.91
C GLN A 240 -3.71 18.20 9.85
N PHE A 241 -3.78 16.89 9.63
CA PHE A 241 -4.35 15.92 10.56
C PHE A 241 -3.37 15.48 11.67
N GLY A 242 -2.15 16.02 11.68
CA GLY A 242 -1.08 15.65 12.62
C GLY A 242 -0.42 14.30 12.32
N MET A 243 -0.73 13.68 11.18
CA MET A 243 -0.22 12.35 10.82
C MET A 243 1.16 12.41 10.15
N GLN A 244 1.95 11.35 10.32
CA GLN A 244 3.24 11.16 9.66
C GLN A 244 3.19 9.94 8.73
N ALA A 245 3.77 10.09 7.53
CA ALA A 245 3.79 9.03 6.55
C ALA A 245 4.82 7.96 6.94
N VAL A 246 4.45 6.70 6.75
CA VAL A 246 5.33 5.55 6.88
C VAL A 246 5.47 4.88 5.51
N LEU A 247 6.69 4.90 4.99
CA LEU A 247 7.10 4.28 3.73
C LEU A 247 7.83 2.97 4.05
N TRP A 248 8.74 2.54 3.18
CA TRP A 248 9.49 1.29 3.33
C TRP A 248 10.85 1.36 2.63
N ASP A 249 11.78 0.54 3.10
CA ASP A 249 13.06 0.28 2.45
C ASP A 249 12.97 -0.87 1.44
N HIS A 250 12.15 -1.87 1.78
CA HIS A 250 12.07 -3.12 1.04
C HIS A 250 10.63 -3.50 0.73
N ASP A 251 10.31 -3.60 -0.56
CA ASP A 251 9.03 -4.10 -1.05
C ASP A 251 9.16 -5.58 -1.39
N THR A 252 8.38 -6.44 -0.72
CA THR A 252 8.40 -7.88 -1.01
C THR A 252 7.83 -8.21 -2.38
N LEU A 253 6.91 -7.38 -2.89
CA LEU A 253 6.06 -7.65 -4.05
C LEU A 253 5.22 -8.93 -3.86
N ASP A 254 4.83 -9.24 -2.62
CA ASP A 254 3.97 -10.38 -2.26
C ASP A 254 2.62 -10.36 -2.99
N TRP A 255 2.03 -9.18 -3.18
CA TRP A 255 0.82 -8.97 -3.98
C TRP A 255 0.98 -9.41 -5.44
N LEU A 256 2.19 -9.30 -6.01
CA LEU A 256 2.48 -9.76 -7.36
C LEU A 256 2.61 -11.28 -7.39
N ALA A 257 3.11 -11.91 -6.32
CA ALA A 257 3.09 -13.36 -6.20
C ALA A 257 1.67 -13.93 -6.03
N ALA A 258 0.75 -13.16 -5.47
CA ALA A 258 -0.66 -13.52 -5.35
C ALA A 258 -1.41 -13.36 -6.68
N SER A 259 -1.14 -12.28 -7.43
CA SER A 259 -1.87 -11.94 -8.66
C SER A 259 -1.23 -12.49 -9.95
N ASN A 260 0.10 -12.58 -9.99
CA ASN A 260 0.88 -13.05 -11.14
C ASN A 260 2.15 -13.82 -10.70
N PRO A 261 1.99 -15.09 -10.27
CA PRO A 261 3.10 -15.88 -9.75
C PRO A 261 4.22 -16.19 -10.77
N PHE A 262 3.99 -15.93 -12.06
CA PHE A 262 5.04 -16.05 -13.09
C PHE A 262 6.04 -14.89 -13.04
N GLN A 263 5.60 -13.70 -12.61
CA GLN A 263 6.47 -12.53 -12.49
C GLN A 263 7.19 -12.49 -11.13
N ARG A 264 6.52 -12.95 -10.08
CA ARG A 264 7.09 -12.99 -8.73
C ARG A 264 6.71 -14.29 -8.04
N THR A 265 7.70 -15.13 -7.76
CA THR A 265 7.46 -16.37 -7.02
C THR A 265 7.68 -16.17 -5.53
N GLU A 266 6.98 -16.96 -4.71
CA GLU A 266 7.23 -17.01 -3.27
C GLU A 266 8.70 -17.31 -2.94
N SER A 267 9.31 -18.26 -3.63
CA SER A 267 10.71 -18.63 -3.41
C SER A 267 11.68 -17.49 -3.73
N ALA A 268 11.39 -16.64 -4.71
CA ALA A 268 12.16 -15.43 -4.97
C ALA A 268 12.03 -14.42 -3.83
N ILE A 269 10.81 -14.23 -3.30
CA ILE A 269 10.57 -13.35 -2.13
C ILE A 269 11.39 -13.81 -0.92
N LEU A 270 11.30 -15.09 -0.56
CA LEU A 270 12.01 -15.63 0.60
C LEU A 270 13.53 -15.53 0.44
N LYS A 271 14.05 -15.70 -0.78
CA LYS A 271 15.47 -15.52 -1.07
C LYS A 271 15.89 -14.06 -0.87
N ASP A 272 15.15 -13.11 -1.41
CA ASP A 272 15.48 -11.69 -1.34
C ASP A 272 15.45 -11.19 0.12
N VAL A 273 14.45 -11.59 0.90
CA VAL A 273 14.36 -11.28 2.34
C VAL A 273 15.54 -11.88 3.11
N THR A 274 15.93 -13.12 2.81
CA THR A 274 17.07 -13.78 3.46
C THR A 274 18.38 -13.03 3.17
N GLU A 275 18.56 -12.57 1.94
CA GLU A 275 19.71 -11.76 1.55
C GLU A 275 19.70 -10.40 2.25
N TRP A 276 18.54 -9.74 2.28
CA TRP A 276 18.36 -8.44 2.94
C TRP A 276 18.65 -8.50 4.43
N LYS A 277 18.11 -9.50 5.16
CA LYS A 277 18.40 -9.71 6.58
C LYS A 277 19.90 -9.77 6.89
N ARG A 278 20.71 -10.23 5.93
CA ARG A 278 22.17 -10.39 6.11
C ARG A 278 22.94 -9.08 5.87
N THR A 279 22.36 -8.13 5.15
CA THR A 279 23.06 -6.94 4.65
C THR A 279 22.47 -5.62 5.14
N SER A 280 21.23 -5.62 5.61
CA SER A 280 20.50 -4.39 5.92
C SER A 280 19.45 -4.58 7.02
N ASN A 281 18.98 -3.46 7.54
CA ASN A 281 17.79 -3.34 8.39
C ASN A 281 16.72 -2.54 7.64
N GLY A 282 15.59 -2.25 8.28
CA GLY A 282 14.60 -1.37 7.67
C GLY A 282 13.16 -1.79 7.88
N LEU A 283 12.26 -1.08 7.18
CA LEU A 283 10.86 -1.42 7.10
C LEU A 283 10.57 -2.24 5.84
N ILE A 284 9.84 -3.35 6.01
CA ILE A 284 9.37 -4.21 4.93
C ILE A 284 7.89 -3.95 4.67
N LEU A 285 7.53 -3.79 3.40
CA LEU A 285 6.16 -3.74 2.93
C LEU A 285 5.64 -5.14 2.55
N GLU A 286 4.54 -5.52 3.20
CA GLU A 286 3.76 -6.75 2.97
C GLU A 286 2.26 -6.44 3.12
N HIS A 287 1.39 -7.38 2.74
CA HIS A 287 -0.06 -7.19 2.75
C HIS A 287 -0.78 -8.30 3.51
N ASP A 288 -1.75 -7.95 4.35
CA ASP A 288 -2.60 -8.92 5.06
C ASP A 288 -4.01 -9.05 4.49
N GLY A 289 -4.25 -8.47 3.30
CA GLY A 289 -5.53 -8.50 2.59
C GLY A 289 -5.92 -9.85 1.97
N SER A 290 -4.98 -10.78 1.76
CA SER A 290 -5.25 -12.07 1.09
C SER A 290 -4.59 -13.26 1.78
N LYS A 291 -5.14 -14.46 1.58
CA LYS A 291 -4.53 -15.70 2.12
C LYS A 291 -3.08 -15.88 1.65
N LYS A 292 -2.82 -15.63 0.36
CA LYS A 292 -1.51 -15.91 -0.25
C LYS A 292 -0.44 -14.97 0.29
N THR A 293 -0.74 -13.69 0.43
CA THR A 293 0.22 -12.72 1.02
C THR A 293 0.47 -13.03 2.49
N VAL A 294 -0.57 -13.38 3.27
CA VAL A 294 -0.39 -13.83 4.67
C VAL A 294 0.44 -15.12 4.79
N ASP A 295 0.22 -16.11 3.92
CA ASP A 295 1.02 -17.35 3.92
C ASP A 295 2.51 -17.06 3.66
N ILE A 296 2.81 -16.09 2.79
CA ILE A 296 4.18 -15.63 2.51
C ILE A 296 4.73 -14.87 3.72
N ALA A 297 3.96 -13.94 4.28
CA ALA A 297 4.36 -13.13 5.43
C ALA A 297 4.74 -13.95 6.65
N MET A 298 4.04 -15.05 6.92
CA MET A 298 4.39 -15.96 8.01
C MET A 298 5.76 -16.62 7.81
N LYS A 299 6.15 -16.91 6.56
CA LYS A 299 7.47 -17.48 6.21
C LYS A 299 8.56 -16.42 6.24
N VAL A 300 8.25 -15.20 5.80
CA VAL A 300 9.12 -14.02 5.96
C VAL A 300 9.40 -13.78 7.44
N ASN A 301 8.37 -13.86 8.29
CA ASN A 301 8.52 -13.75 9.74
C ASN A 301 9.44 -14.84 10.33
N ASP A 302 9.36 -16.08 9.84
CA ASP A 302 10.28 -17.16 10.26
C ASP A 302 11.73 -16.88 9.88
N ILE A 303 11.97 -16.21 8.75
CA ILE A 303 13.31 -15.78 8.32
C ILE A 303 13.80 -14.62 9.20
N ILE A 304 12.98 -13.60 9.44
CA ILE A 304 13.36 -12.37 10.13
C ILE A 304 13.53 -12.61 11.63
N GLY A 305 12.60 -13.35 12.24
CA GLY A 305 12.51 -13.55 13.67
C GLY A 305 11.75 -12.43 14.38
N SER A 306 11.64 -12.53 15.70
CA SER A 306 10.78 -11.67 16.52
C SER A 306 11.42 -10.35 16.97
N ASP A 307 12.70 -10.12 16.67
CA ASP A 307 13.40 -8.88 17.04
C ASP A 307 13.07 -7.75 16.05
N GLN A 308 11.81 -7.34 16.06
CA GLN A 308 11.26 -6.31 15.17
C GLN A 308 10.73 -5.12 15.99
N MET A 309 10.42 -4.02 15.30
CA MET A 309 9.91 -2.78 15.89
C MET A 309 8.65 -2.30 15.17
N THR A 310 7.77 -1.60 15.88
CA THR A 310 6.70 -0.84 15.23
C THR A 310 7.25 0.44 14.59
N ALA A 311 6.53 1.03 13.65
CA ALA A 311 6.95 2.29 12.99
C ALA A 311 7.18 3.42 14.01
N ALA A 312 6.36 3.51 15.06
CA ALA A 312 6.56 4.45 16.15
C ALA A 312 7.89 4.21 16.89
N GLN A 313 8.18 2.96 17.23
CA GLN A 313 9.42 2.60 17.92
C GLN A 313 10.66 2.92 17.09
N CYS A 314 10.61 2.74 15.76
CA CYS A 314 11.73 3.02 14.86
C CYS A 314 12.24 4.46 14.94
N VAL A 315 11.38 5.41 15.33
CA VAL A 315 11.71 6.83 15.43
C VAL A 315 11.52 7.41 16.83
N GLY A 316 11.27 6.57 17.84
CA GLY A 316 10.97 7.03 19.21
C GLY A 316 9.70 7.89 19.29
N GLY A 317 8.72 7.63 18.43
CA GLY A 317 7.45 8.35 18.36
C GLY A 317 6.39 7.84 19.34
N ILE A 318 5.21 8.44 19.26
CA ILE A 318 4.00 8.01 19.99
C ILE A 318 3.17 7.06 19.12
N ASP A 319 2.40 6.16 19.74
CA ASP A 319 1.57 5.22 18.99
C ASP A 319 0.37 5.92 18.31
N TYR A 320 -0.35 6.76 19.06
CA TYR A 320 -1.55 7.46 18.58
C TYR A 320 -1.50 8.94 18.93
N ILE A 321 -2.16 9.78 18.14
CA ILE A 321 -2.35 11.21 18.48
C ILE A 321 -3.17 11.30 19.77
N LYS A 322 -4.19 10.46 19.87
CA LYS A 322 -5.08 10.40 21.02
C LYS A 322 -5.72 9.02 21.14
N GLU A 323 -5.87 8.56 22.38
CA GLU A 323 -6.78 7.49 22.75
C GLU A 323 -7.89 8.06 23.64
N PHE A 324 -9.11 7.58 23.46
CA PHE A 324 -10.28 7.94 24.24
C PHE A 324 -10.61 6.79 25.20
N LYS A 325 -10.91 7.15 26.45
CA LYS A 325 -11.38 6.16 27.43
C LYS A 325 -12.82 5.80 27.10
N VAL A 326 -13.08 4.50 27.04
CA VAL A 326 -14.42 3.92 26.84
C VAL A 326 -15.29 4.14 28.07
#